data_AF-A0A316JL28-F1
#
_entry.id   AF-A0A316JL28-F1
#
_cell.length_a   1.000
_cell.length_b   1.000
_cell.length_c   1.000
_cell.angle_alpha   90.00
_cell.angle_beta   90.00
_cell.angle_gamma   90.00
#
_symmetry.space_group_name_H-M   'P 1'
#
loop_
_entity.id
_entity.type
_entity.pdbx_description
1 polymer ?
#
loop_
_entity_poly.entity_id
_entity_poly.type
_entity_poly.pdbx_seq_one_letter_code
_entity_poly.pdbx_strand_id
1 'polypeptide(L)' 'MGPRPCCRSCRHCASPKGVELGWCRLRKLPIHPELAGELWCHHWTARPPRLPVVGQGDGLQPAMRDRQLALTDVLES' A
#
# COMPACT_ATOMS: atom_id res chain seq x y z
N MET A 1 -5.49 15.12 3.61
CA MET A 1 -4.68 15.24 2.38
C MET A 1 -4.02 13.88 2.11
N GLY A 2 -4.27 13.27 0.96
CA GLY A 2 -3.69 11.97 0.60
C GLY A 2 -2.21 12.08 0.21
N PRO A 3 -1.45 10.96 0.23
CA PRO A 3 -0.04 10.98 -0.15
C PRO A 3 0.12 11.34 -1.64
N ARG A 4 1.06 12.26 -1.95
CA ARG A 4 1.40 12.65 -3.33
C ARG A 4 1.91 11.42 -4.11
N PRO A 5 1.46 11.21 -5.37
CA PRO A 5 1.91 10.08 -6.18
C PRO A 5 3.41 10.22 -6.52
N CYS A 6 4.19 9.18 -6.23
CA CYS A 6 5.62 9.11 -6.51
C CYS A 6 6.10 7.66 -6.72
N CYS A 7 7.34 7.48 -7.18
CA CYS A 7 7.96 6.16 -7.35
C CYS A 7 7.97 5.34 -6.04
N ARG A 8 8.12 5.97 -4.88
CA ARG A 8 8.09 5.32 -3.56
C ARG A 8 6.72 4.69 -3.24
N SER A 9 5.64 5.35 -3.63
CA SER A 9 4.26 4.88 -3.44
C SER A 9 3.72 4.06 -4.62
N CYS A 10 4.53 3.82 -5.66
CA CYS A 10 4.12 3.11 -6.86
C CYS A 10 4.23 1.58 -6.70
N ARG A 11 3.22 0.82 -7.14
CA ARG A 11 3.24 -0.66 -7.14
C ARG A 11 4.34 -1.26 -8.03
N HIS A 12 4.70 -0.54 -9.11
CA HIS A 12 5.65 -1.03 -10.11
C HIS A 12 7.11 -0.89 -9.65
N CYS A 13 7.36 -0.04 -8.66
CA CYS A 13 8.70 0.19 -8.15
C CYS A 13 9.05 -0.81 -7.04
N ALA A 14 10.26 -1.34 -7.07
CA ALA A 14 10.86 -2.01 -5.93
C ALA A 14 11.46 -0.94 -5.00
N SER A 15 11.15 -1.01 -3.71
CA SER A 15 11.75 -0.09 -2.74
C SER A 15 13.24 -0.41 -2.60
N PRO A 16 14.11 0.61 -2.59
CA PRO A 16 15.53 0.41 -2.28
C PRO A 16 15.68 -0.16 -0.87
N LYS A 17 16.61 -1.11 -0.69
CA LYS A 17 17.01 -1.60 0.63
C LYS A 17 18.29 -0.85 1.03
N GLY A 18 18.17 0.10 1.96
CA GLY A 18 19.30 0.93 2.38
C GLY A 18 19.80 1.84 1.25
N VAL A 19 21.09 1.71 0.90
CA VAL A 19 21.79 2.50 -0.12
C VAL A 19 21.63 1.97 -1.56
N GLU A 20 20.96 0.83 -1.75
CA GLU A 20 20.77 0.28 -3.09
C GLU A 20 19.85 1.14 -3.96
N LEU A 21 20.08 1.11 -5.28
CA LEU A 21 19.16 1.70 -6.24
C LEU A 21 17.80 0.97 -6.21
N GLY A 22 16.72 1.74 -6.23
CA GLY A 22 15.40 1.20 -6.53
C GLY A 22 15.27 0.83 -8.01
N TRP A 23 14.20 0.13 -8.37
CA TRP A 23 13.97 -0.28 -9.76
C TRP A 23 12.50 -0.11 -10.16
N CYS A 24 12.24 0.53 -11.30
CA CYS A 24 10.91 0.59 -11.90
C CYS A 24 10.72 -0.59 -12.86
N ARG A 25 9.90 -1.57 -12.50
CA ARG A 25 9.66 -2.76 -13.35
C ARG A 25 8.93 -2.43 -14.65
N LEU A 26 8.09 -1.40 -14.64
CA LEU A 26 7.32 -1.00 -15.82
C LEU A 26 8.16 -0.26 -16.86
N ARG A 27 8.96 0.72 -16.42
CA ARG A 27 9.84 1.50 -17.30
C ARG A 27 11.22 0.87 -17.52
N LYS A 28 11.54 -0.20 -16.78
CA LYS A 28 12.83 -0.92 -16.81
C LYS A 28 14.04 0.01 -16.60
N LEU A 29 14.02 0.79 -15.52
CA LEU A 29 15.09 1.74 -15.18
C LEU A 29 15.40 1.77 -13.68
N PRO A 30 16.65 2.13 -13.30
CA PRO A 30 17.03 2.35 -11.91
C PRO A 30 16.47 3.67 -11.36
N ILE A 31 16.15 3.70 -10.07
CA ILE A 31 15.64 4.86 -9.36
C ILE A 31 16.56 5.18 -8.19
N HIS A 32 17.10 6.40 -8.14
CA HIS A 32 17.90 6.85 -7.01
C HIS A 32 17.04 6.90 -5.73
N PRO A 33 17.49 6.36 -4.58
CA PRO A 33 16.69 6.28 -3.36
C PRO A 33 16.18 7.65 -2.88
N GLU A 34 17.00 8.69 -3.02
CA GLU A 34 16.66 10.07 -2.66
C GLU A 34 15.56 10.63 -3.57
N LEU A 35 15.63 10.36 -4.88
CA LEU A 35 14.67 10.86 -5.86
C LEU A 35 13.35 10.07 -5.87
N ALA A 36 13.31 8.87 -5.29
CA ALA A 36 12.13 8.02 -5.33
C ALA A 36 10.87 8.66 -4.71
N GLY A 37 11.03 9.63 -3.80
CA GLY A 37 9.94 10.38 -3.18
C GLY A 37 9.37 11.52 -4.04
N GLU A 38 10.15 12.00 -5.02
CA GLU A 38 9.80 13.17 -5.83
C GLU A 38 9.42 12.80 -7.26
N LEU A 39 10.03 11.74 -7.80
CA LEU A 39 9.81 11.30 -9.16
C LEU A 39 8.41 10.70 -9.33
N TRP A 40 7.81 11.04 -10.47
CA TRP A 40 6.52 10.54 -10.89
C TRP A 40 6.52 10.26 -12.40
N CYS A 41 5.62 9.37 -12.82
CA CYS A 41 5.32 9.15 -14.23
C CYS A 41 3.82 8.87 -14.39
N HIS A 42 3.29 9.06 -15.60
CA HIS A 42 1.87 8.85 -15.92
C HIS A 42 1.35 7.44 -15.62
N HIS A 43 2.23 6.45 -15.50
CA HIS A 43 1.87 5.07 -15.19
C HIS A 43 1.85 4.74 -13.69
N TRP A 44 1.83 5.77 -12.84
CA TRP A 44 1.76 5.55 -11.41
C TRP A 44 0.49 4.78 -11.03
N THR A 45 0.66 3.81 -10.13
CA THR A 45 -0.45 3.07 -9.53
C THR A 45 -0.14 2.87 -8.06
N ALA A 46 -1.10 3.19 -7.20
CA ALA A 46 -0.92 3.07 -5.75
C ALA A 46 -0.50 1.65 -5.34
N ARG A 47 0.51 1.56 -4.46
CA ARG A 47 0.88 0.30 -3.83
C ARG A 47 -0.28 -0.17 -2.94
N PRO A 48 -0.73 -1.44 -3.06
CA PRO A 48 -1.80 -1.94 -2.21
C PRO A 48 -1.36 -1.93 -0.74
N PRO A 49 -2.26 -1.64 0.21
CA PRO A 49 -1.95 -1.72 1.63
C PRO A 49 -1.59 -3.17 2.00
N ARG A 50 -0.63 -3.32 2.91
CA ARG A 50 -0.34 -4.63 3.50
C ARG A 50 -1.39 -4.88 4.58
N LEU A 51 -2.30 -5.82 4.32
CA LEU A 51 -3.22 -6.29 5.34
C LEU A 51 -2.45 -7.14 6.36
N PRO A 52 -2.75 -7.05 7.66
CA PRO A 52 -2.20 -7.97 8.64
C PRO A 52 -2.60 -9.39 8.27
N VAL A 53 -1.64 -10.32 8.30
CA VAL A 53 -1.92 -11.75 8.14
C VAL A 53 -2.59 -12.20 9.43
N VAL A 54 -3.91 -12.39 9.40
CA VAL A 54 -4.62 -13.02 10.52
C VAL A 54 -4.10 -14.45 10.61
N GLY A 55 -3.25 -14.70 11.62
CA GLY A 55 -2.73 -16.01 11.92
C GLY A 55 -3.88 -17.00 12.08
N GLN A 56 -3.74 -18.15 11.45
CA GLN A 56 -4.63 -19.29 11.58
C GLN A 56 -4.36 -19.96 12.93
N GLY A 57 -4.55 -19.21 14.02
CA GLY A 57 -4.27 -19.62 15.38
C GLY A 57 -5.38 -19.09 16.28
N ASP A 58 -6.27 -20.02 16.63
CA ASP A 58 -7.29 -19.96 17.68
C ASP A 58 -8.20 -18.73 17.76
N GLY A 59 -9.39 -18.87 17.17
CA GLY A 59 -10.60 -18.38 17.84
C GLY A 59 -11.40 -17.23 17.21
N LEU A 60 -11.12 -16.75 15.98
CA LEU A 60 -12.09 -15.89 15.29
C LEU A 60 -13.18 -16.73 14.62
N GLN A 61 -14.25 -16.96 15.39
CA GLN A 61 -15.54 -17.48 14.93
C GLN A 61 -15.94 -16.87 13.57
N PRO A 62 -16.33 -17.67 12.56
CA PRO A 62 -16.67 -17.16 11.23
C PRO A 62 -18.00 -16.39 11.14
N ALA A 63 -18.64 -16.06 12.26
CA ALA A 63 -20.05 -15.65 12.29
C ALA A 63 -20.34 -14.16 11.95
N MET A 64 -19.35 -13.34 11.59
CA MET A 64 -19.59 -11.91 11.39
C MET A 64 -18.85 -11.29 10.20
N ARG A 65 -18.45 -12.12 9.22
CA ARG A 65 -17.69 -11.63 8.05
C ARG A 65 -18.53 -10.84 7.04
N ASP A 66 -19.85 -11.02 7.02
CA ASP A 66 -20.74 -10.39 6.01
C ASP A 66 -21.57 -9.22 6.55
N ARG A 67 -21.29 -8.76 7.78
CA ARG A 67 -22.03 -7.64 8.34
C ARG A 67 -21.29 -6.34 8.04
N GLN A 68 -21.81 -5.57 7.07
CA GLN A 68 -21.35 -4.21 6.81
C GLN A 68 -21.66 -3.34 8.04
N LEU A 69 -20.67 -2.58 8.52
CA LEU A 69 -20.86 -1.62 9.60
C LEU A 69 -21.86 -0.54 9.15
N ALA A 70 -22.93 -0.34 9.91
CA ALA A 70 -23.92 0.69 9.65
C ALA A 70 -23.61 1.93 10.50
N LEU A 71 -23.66 3.12 9.87
CA LEU A 71 -23.40 4.39 10.55
C LEU A 71 -24.42 4.70 11.65
N THR A 72 -25.63 4.16 11.53
CA THR A 72 -26.72 4.25 12.52
C THR A 72 -26.29 3.69 13.88
N ASP A 73 -25.57 2.57 13.88
CA ASP A 73 -25.16 1.87 15.10
C ASP A 73 -24.19 2.70 15.97
N VAL A 74 -23.49 3.68 15.37
CA VAL A 74 -22.54 4.56 16.05
C VAL A 74 -23.20 5.83 16.58
N LEU A 75 -24.27 6.30 15.93
CA LEU A 75 -24.96 7.55 16.28
C LEU A 75 -25.98 7.37 17.41
N GLU A 76 -26.37 6.13 17.71
CA GLU A 76 -27.34 5.77 18.75
C GLU A 76 -26.69 5.35 20.08
N SER A 77 -25.37 5.47 20.22
CA SER A 77 -24.61 5.17 21.44
C SER A 77 -24.33 6.38 22.33
#